data_AF-A0A939U5H2-F1
#
_entry.id   AF-A0A939U5H2-F1
#
_cell.length_a   1.000
_cell.length_b   1.000
_cell.length_c   1.000
_cell.angle_alpha   90.00
_cell.angle_beta   90.00
_cell.angle_gamma   90.00
#
_symmetry.space_group_name_H-M   'P 1'
#
loop_
_entity.id
_entity.type
_entity.pdbx_description
1 polymer ?
#
loop_
_entity_poly.entity_id
_entity_poly.type
_entity_poly.pdbx_seq_one_letter_code
_entity_poly.pdbx_strand_id
1 'polypeptide(L)'
;MEKKCIYFDNAATSFPKPEAVADEVCRYIKKVGSNVNRSSYATAYDAGEKVLGTRQQIKELFNAPDERNVIFTANVTTSLNMVLKGLLKPGDHVLTSSM
;
A
#
# COMPACT_ATOMS: atom_id res chain seq x y z
N MET A 1 -33.04 19.73 -8.46
CA MET A 1 -31.60 19.98 -8.65
C MET A 1 -30.87 19.22 -7.57
N GLU A 2 -30.09 18.19 -7.94
CA GLU A 2 -29.19 17.55 -6.98
C GLU A 2 -28.17 18.58 -6.48
N LYS A 3 -28.05 18.68 -5.16
CA LYS A 3 -27.11 19.59 -4.51
C LYS A 3 -25.70 19.03 -4.71
N LYS A 4 -24.86 19.73 -5.45
CA LYS A 4 -23.44 19.36 -5.65
C LYS A 4 -22.77 19.26 -4.28
N CYS A 5 -22.42 18.05 -3.86
CA CYS A 5 -21.69 17.81 -2.62
C CYS A 5 -20.23 18.23 -2.81
N ILE A 6 -19.72 19.12 -1.94
CA ILE A 6 -18.31 19.50 -1.93
C ILE A 6 -17.66 18.72 -0.78
N TYR A 7 -16.66 17.91 -1.12
CA TYR A 7 -15.98 17.03 -0.17
C TYR A 7 -14.71 17.70 0.37
N PHE A 8 -14.74 18.10 1.65
CA PHE A 8 -13.62 18.74 2.35
C PHE A 8 -12.99 17.84 3.43
N ASP A 9 -13.11 16.52 3.30
CA ASP A 9 -12.65 15.54 4.31
C ASP A 9 -11.55 14.59 3.78
N ASN A 10 -10.75 15.06 2.81
CA ASN A 10 -9.69 14.26 2.18
C ASN A 10 -8.56 13.84 3.14
N ALA A 11 -8.42 14.51 4.29
CA ALA A 11 -7.46 14.15 5.33
C ALA A 11 -7.86 12.86 6.07
N ALA A 12 -9.16 12.59 6.24
CA ALA A 12 -9.64 11.36 6.84
C ALA A 12 -9.54 10.18 5.87
N THR A 13 -9.93 10.39 4.60
CA THR A 13 -9.70 9.44 3.50
C THR A 13 -9.86 10.14 2.15
N SER A 14 -9.13 9.68 1.13
CA SER A 14 -9.28 10.25 -0.22
C SER A 14 -10.62 9.85 -0.85
N PHE A 15 -11.40 10.86 -1.25
CA PHE A 15 -12.67 10.68 -1.96
C PHE A 15 -12.99 11.85 -2.93
N PRO A 16 -13.47 11.56 -4.16
CA PRO A 16 -13.50 10.23 -4.79
C PRO A 16 -12.08 9.75 -5.08
N LYS A 17 -11.90 8.42 -5.12
CA LYS A 17 -10.64 7.84 -5.63
C LYS A 17 -10.62 8.00 -7.16
N PRO A 18 -9.44 8.18 -7.78
CA PRO A 18 -9.35 8.14 -9.24
C PRO A 18 -9.93 6.84 -9.80
N GLU A 19 -10.67 6.90 -10.90
CA GLU A 19 -11.36 5.74 -11.51
C GLU A 19 -10.40 4.57 -11.76
N ALA A 20 -9.17 4.88 -12.19
CA ALA A 20 -8.11 3.90 -12.44
C ALA A 20 -7.84 2.96 -11.24
N VAL A 21 -8.04 3.44 -10.00
CA VAL A 21 -7.88 2.61 -8.79
C VAL A 21 -9.00 1.57 -8.72
N ALA A 22 -10.25 1.98 -8.95
CA ALA A 22 -11.40 1.07 -8.93
C ALA A 22 -11.30 0.03 -10.06
N ASP A 23 -10.93 0.48 -11.26
CA ASP A 23 -10.77 -0.36 -12.44
C ASP A 23 -9.73 -1.46 -12.24
N GLU A 24 -8.54 -1.12 -11.72
CA GLU A 24 -7.47 -2.09 -11.55
C GLU A 24 -7.80 -3.12 -10.46
N VAL A 25 -8.43 -2.69 -9.35
CA VAL A 25 -8.90 -3.62 -8.30
C VAL A 25 -9.98 -4.55 -8.85
N CYS A 26 -10.95 -4.02 -9.60
CA CYS A 26 -11.98 -4.80 -10.26
C CYS A 26 -11.38 -5.81 -11.25
N ARG A 27 -10.42 -5.38 -12.08
CA ARG A 27 -9.70 -6.23 -13.02
C ARG A 27 -8.97 -7.36 -12.31
N TYR A 28 -8.25 -7.08 -11.22
CA TYR A 28 -7.56 -8.09 -10.43
C TYR A 28 -8.54 -9.14 -9.89
N ILE A 29 -9.65 -8.73 -9.27
CA ILE A 29 -10.64 -9.64 -8.69
C ILE A 29 -11.30 -10.50 -9.77
N LYS A 30 -11.70 -9.90 -10.90
CA LYS A 30 -12.46 -10.60 -11.95
C LYS A 30 -11.60 -11.44 -12.89
N LYS A 31 -10.35 -11.06 -13.14
CA LYS A 31 -9.52 -11.64 -14.21
C LYS A 31 -8.21 -12.27 -13.73
N VAL A 32 -7.74 -11.98 -12.52
CA VAL A 32 -6.44 -12.46 -12.02
C VAL A 32 -6.61 -13.39 -10.84
N GLY A 33 -7.14 -12.92 -9.70
CA GLY A 33 -7.51 -13.77 -8.54
C GLY A 33 -6.44 -14.75 -8.05
N SER A 34 -5.16 -14.49 -8.30
CA SER A 34 -4.06 -15.45 -8.14
C SER A 34 -3.19 -15.13 -6.94
N ASN A 35 -2.62 -16.14 -6.28
CA ASN A 35 -1.71 -15.92 -5.16
C ASN A 35 -0.26 -15.77 -5.67
N VAL A 36 0.29 -14.56 -5.52
CA VAL A 36 1.68 -14.24 -5.89
C VAL A 36 2.63 -15.15 -5.09
N ASN A 37 3.69 -15.64 -5.75
CA ASN A 37 4.72 -16.53 -5.19
C ASN A 37 4.27 -17.93 -4.72
N ARG A 38 3.00 -18.30 -4.87
CA ARG A 38 2.47 -19.64 -4.50
C ARG A 38 1.81 -20.38 -5.66
N SER A 39 1.99 -19.91 -6.88
CA SER A 39 1.33 -20.42 -8.06
C SER A 39 2.24 -20.29 -9.27
N SER A 40 2.15 -21.24 -10.20
CA SER A 40 3.06 -21.39 -11.35
C SER A 40 2.39 -21.19 -12.71
N TYR A 41 1.14 -20.71 -12.73
CA TYR A 41 0.39 -20.43 -13.95
C TYR A 41 0.53 -18.95 -14.35
N ALA A 42 0.30 -18.65 -15.63
CA ALA A 42 0.61 -17.34 -16.24
C ALA A 42 0.03 -16.13 -15.48
N THR A 43 -1.24 -16.20 -15.04
CA THR A 43 -1.87 -15.10 -14.30
C THR A 43 -1.24 -14.84 -12.93
N ALA A 44 -0.60 -15.85 -12.32
CA ALA A 44 0.14 -15.68 -11.08
C ALA A 44 1.48 -14.98 -11.31
N TYR A 45 2.14 -15.22 -12.44
CA TYR A 45 3.35 -14.46 -12.84
C TYR A 45 3.00 -13.00 -13.13
N ASP A 46 1.94 -12.74 -13.89
CA ASP A 46 1.47 -11.37 -14.18
C ASP A 46 1.17 -10.58 -12.89
N ALA A 47 0.56 -11.25 -11.90
CA ALA A 47 0.31 -10.67 -10.58
C ALA A 47 1.62 -10.37 -9.83
N GLY A 48 2.60 -11.28 -9.90
CA GLY A 48 3.91 -11.08 -9.30
C GLY A 48 4.67 -9.90 -9.90
N GLU A 49 4.69 -9.79 -11.22
CA GLU A 49 5.31 -8.67 -11.94
C GLU A 49 4.65 -7.34 -11.57
N LYS A 50 3.32 -7.30 -11.47
CA LYS A 50 2.60 -6.10 -10.99
C LYS A 50 3.01 -5.70 -9.57
N VAL A 51 3.14 -6.67 -8.66
CA VAL A 51 3.58 -6.40 -7.28
C VAL A 51 5.02 -5.87 -7.27
N LEU A 52 5.93 -6.47 -8.04
CA LEU A 52 7.32 -6.03 -8.14
C LEU A 52 7.42 -4.62 -8.75
N GLY A 53 6.75 -4.37 -9.88
CA GLY A 53 6.71 -3.06 -10.52
C GLY A 53 6.14 -1.98 -9.59
N THR A 54 5.12 -2.32 -8.80
CA THR A 54 4.57 -1.40 -7.78
C THR A 54 5.62 -1.08 -6.71
N ARG A 55 6.43 -2.05 -6.26
CA ARG A 55 7.55 -1.77 -5.32
C ARG A 55 8.58 -0.83 -5.93
N GLN A 56 8.92 -1.02 -7.20
CA GLN A 56 9.88 -0.15 -7.91
C GLN A 56 9.34 1.29 -8.02
N GLN A 57 8.07 1.46 -8.38
CA GLN A 57 7.43 2.78 -8.44
C GLN A 57 7.39 3.48 -7.07
N ILE A 58 7.09 2.75 -5.99
CA ILE A 58 7.10 3.30 -4.63
C ILE A 58 8.52 3.65 -4.19
N LYS A 59 9.50 2.80 -4.50
CA LYS A 59 10.91 3.08 -4.25
C LYS A 59 11.30 4.40 -4.90
N GLU A 60 10.96 4.61 -6.17
CA GLU A 60 11.23 5.86 -6.88
C GLU A 60 10.51 7.05 -6.25
N LEU A 61 9.21 6.91 -5.94
CA LEU A 61 8.40 7.97 -5.33
C LEU A 61 8.98 8.49 -4.00
N PHE A 62 9.54 7.59 -3.18
CA PHE A 62 10.11 7.92 -1.87
C PHE A 62 11.65 8.00 -1.86
N ASN A 63 12.30 7.88 -3.02
CA ASN A 63 13.76 7.82 -3.14
C ASN A 63 14.42 6.76 -2.21
N ALA A 64 13.80 5.59 -2.11
CA ALA A 64 14.36 4.49 -1.33
C ALA A 64 15.58 3.87 -2.06
N PRO A 65 16.57 3.34 -1.32
CA PRO A 65 17.79 2.81 -1.92
C PRO A 65 17.55 1.57 -2.81
N ASP A 66 16.55 0.75 -2.47
CA ASP A 66 16.25 -0.51 -3.14
C ASP A 66 14.77 -0.87 -2.97
N GLU A 67 14.17 -1.57 -3.94
CA GLU A 67 12.77 -2.01 -3.90
C GLU A 67 12.50 -3.02 -2.77
N ARG A 68 13.53 -3.71 -2.28
CA ARG A 68 13.46 -4.60 -1.11
C ARG A 68 13.21 -3.83 0.19
N ASN A 69 13.45 -2.52 0.21
CA ASN A 69 13.12 -1.66 1.36
C ASN A 69 11.65 -1.22 1.38
N VAL A 70 10.88 -1.48 0.32
CA VAL A 70 9.43 -1.27 0.34
C VAL A 70 8.78 -2.49 0.96
N ILE A 71 7.92 -2.33 1.96
CA ILE A 71 7.17 -3.44 2.59
C ILE A 71 5.68 -3.10 2.56
N PHE A 72 4.89 -3.95 1.89
CA PHE A 72 3.43 -3.79 1.87
C PHE A 72 2.83 -4.27 3.18
N THR A 73 1.98 -3.43 3.78
CA THR A 73 1.19 -3.74 4.97
C THR A 73 -0.26 -3.31 4.74
N ALA A 74 -1.15 -3.62 5.68
CA ALA A 74 -2.57 -3.29 5.56
C ALA A 74 -2.87 -1.78 5.69
N ASN A 75 -2.09 -1.05 6.50
CA ASN A 75 -2.29 0.39 6.76
C ASN A 75 -1.09 0.98 7.55
N VAL A 76 -1.14 2.30 7.79
CA VAL A 76 -0.11 3.04 8.53
C VAL A 76 0.03 2.55 9.98
N THR A 77 -1.07 2.27 10.69
CA THR A 77 -1.05 1.77 12.07
C THR A 77 -0.30 0.45 12.20
N THR A 78 -0.54 -0.49 11.27
CA THR A 78 0.18 -1.76 11.19
C THR A 78 1.65 -1.54 10.87
N SER A 79 1.98 -0.65 9.93
CA SER A 79 3.37 -0.32 9.58
C SER A 79 4.14 0.23 10.77
N LEU A 80 3.56 1.20 11.49
CA LEU A 80 4.19 1.79 12.67
C LEU A 80 4.45 0.75 13.76
N ASN A 81 3.46 -0.10 14.03
CA ASN A 81 3.62 -1.17 15.01
C ASN A 81 4.68 -2.20 14.61
N MET A 82 4.79 -2.53 13.32
CA MET A 82 5.81 -3.44 12.81
C MET A 82 7.21 -2.89 13.10
N VAL A 83 7.44 -1.60 12.88
CA VAL A 83 8.73 -0.95 13.18
C VAL A 83 8.99 -0.90 14.69
N LEU A 84 8.06 -0.35 15.47
CA LEU A 84 8.29 -0.16 16.92
C LEU A 84 8.53 -1.49 17.64
N LYS A 85 7.70 -2.51 17.36
CA LYS A 85 7.80 -3.82 18.03
C LYS A 85 8.92 -4.69 17.48
N GLY A 86 9.34 -4.46 16.23
CA GLY A 86 10.43 -5.21 15.60
C GLY A 86 11.83 -4.64 15.91
N LEU A 87 11.92 -3.33 16.17
CA LEU A 87 13.19 -2.63 16.33
C LEU A 87 13.58 -2.41 17.80
N LEU A 88 12.62 -2.01 18.64
CA LEU A 88 12.90 -1.58 20.01
C LEU A 88 13.20 -2.76 20.95
N LYS A 89 14.09 -2.51 21.91
CA LYS A 89 14.53 -3.45 22.93
C LYS A 89 14.37 -2.87 24.34
N PRO A 90 14.30 -3.71 25.38
CA PRO A 90 14.32 -3.24 26.76
C PRO A 90 15.55 -2.35 27.02
N GLY A 91 15.31 -1.16 27.58
CA GLY A 91 16.34 -0.16 27.83
C GLY A 91 16.43 0.95 26.77
N ASP A 92 15.78 0.80 25.62
CA ASP A 92 15.73 1.85 24.61
C ASP A 92 14.87 3.04 25.09
N HIS A 93 15.28 4.25 24.69
CA HIS A 93 14.55 5.49 24.96
C HIS A 93 13.96 6.03 23.65
N VAL A 94 12.64 6.22 23.64
CA VAL A 94 11.88 6.73 22.49
C VAL A 94 11.38 8.15 22.78
N LEU A 95 11.59 9.06 21.83
CA LEU A 95 11.04 10.43 21.85
C LEU A 95 9.94 10.55 20.79
N THR A 96 8.84 11.22 21.13
CA THR A 96 7.72 11.50 20.23
C THR A 96 7.21 12.92 20.45
N SER A 97 6.52 13.50 19.46
CA SER A 97 5.76 14.74 19.66
C SER A 97 4.45 14.47 20.41
N SER A 98 3.83 15.54 20.92
CA SER A 98 2.43 15.49 21.34
C SER A 98 1.52 15.21 20.14
N MET A 99 0.30 14.74 20.43
CA MET A 99 -0.80 14.80 19.48
C MET A 99 -1.26 16.25 19.24
#